data_AF-D5BXF8-F1
#
_entry.id   AF-D5BXF8-F1
#
_cell.length_a   1.000
_cell.length_b   1.000
_cell.length_c   1.000
_cell.angle_alpha   90.00
_cell.angle_beta   90.00
_cell.angle_gamma   90.00
#
_symmetry.space_group_name_H-M   'P 1'
#
loop_
_entity.id
_entity.type
_entity.pdbx_description
1 polymer ?
#
loop_
_entity_poly.entity_id
_entity_poly.type
_entity_poly.pdbx_seq_one_letter_code
_entity_poly.pdbx_strand_id
1 'polypeptide(L)'
;MKRAYQERFYPTAEQADLLARSFGCARFVWNNTLKHRTDAFYQNGEVIPHWALEKRLVQLKQDFSWLNEVSSVTSDGFKSGNPKYTEQYEAKLAYLQRKLAKKRKGSRNRNKLRLKVARVHTKIADCRRDATHKASRTLINENQVVCVESLAVKNMIKHPRLAKPIADAHWGEFVRQLKYKAQWVGRTVVEIDRGFPSSKRCPTPGCGHINKMLPLEVREWSCPSCGTVHDRDIAAAINIKTAGLAGLASGATGTGATTGVVA
;
A
#
# COMPACT_ATOMS: atom_id res chain seq x y z
N MET A 1 -1.50 -14.10 34.11
CA MET A 1 -2.83 -13.81 33.54
C MET A 1 -2.74 -12.48 32.80
N LYS A 2 -2.98 -12.40 31.49
CA LYS A 2 -2.89 -11.13 30.73
C LYS A 2 -4.30 -10.56 30.51
N ARG A 3 -4.58 -9.36 31.01
CA ARG A 3 -5.82 -8.61 30.70
C ARG A 3 -5.59 -7.78 29.43
N ALA A 4 -6.56 -7.77 28.53
CA ALA A 4 -6.62 -6.85 27.40
C ALA A 4 -7.56 -5.69 27.76
N TYR A 5 -7.17 -4.47 27.40
CA TYR A 5 -8.02 -3.28 27.51
C TYR A 5 -8.62 -2.97 26.14
N GLN A 6 -9.87 -2.53 26.13
CA GLN A 6 -10.64 -2.24 24.92
C GLN A 6 -11.17 -0.81 24.98
N GLU A 7 -10.39 0.14 24.45
CA GLU A 7 -10.83 1.52 24.25
C GLU A 7 -11.57 1.64 22.91
N ARG A 8 -12.74 2.30 22.89
CA ARG A 8 -13.51 2.54 21.66
C ARG A 8 -13.25 3.96 21.14
N PHE A 9 -12.58 4.03 19.99
CA PHE A 9 -12.49 5.27 19.22
C PHE A 9 -13.72 5.41 18.29
N TYR A 10 -14.47 6.50 18.43
CA TYR A 10 -15.63 6.80 17.58
C TYR A 10 -15.28 7.96 16.61
N PRO A 11 -14.91 7.66 15.36
CA PRO A 11 -14.64 8.70 14.37
C PRO A 11 -15.93 9.44 13.97
N THR A 12 -15.83 10.74 13.67
CA THR A 12 -16.93 11.53 13.10
C THR A 12 -17.32 11.00 11.71
N ALA A 13 -18.49 11.35 11.18
CA ALA A 13 -18.91 10.90 9.83
C ALA A 13 -17.92 11.31 8.72
N GLU A 14 -17.33 12.49 8.84
CA GLU A 14 -16.31 12.99 7.90
C GLU A 14 -14.98 12.23 8.03
N GLN A 15 -14.60 11.87 9.27
CA GLN A 15 -13.49 10.96 9.52
C GLN A 15 -13.79 9.55 9.01
N ALA A 16 -15.03 9.04 9.16
CA ALA A 16 -15.47 7.74 8.67
C ALA A 16 -15.37 7.63 7.14
N ASP A 17 -15.66 8.70 6.41
CA ASP A 17 -15.58 8.74 4.94
C ASP A 17 -14.11 8.85 4.44
N LEU A 18 -13.28 9.66 5.12
CA LEU A 18 -11.81 9.57 5.01
C LEU A 18 -11.28 8.16 5.35
N LEU A 19 -11.93 7.48 6.30
CA LEU A 19 -11.71 6.09 6.69
C LEU A 19 -12.35 5.06 5.74
N ALA A 20 -12.99 5.45 4.64
CA ALA A 20 -13.40 4.53 3.57
C ALA A 20 -12.46 4.66 2.35
N ARG A 21 -12.30 5.89 1.85
CA ARG A 21 -11.58 6.26 0.61
C ARG A 21 -10.12 5.79 0.56
N SER A 22 -9.46 5.82 1.71
CA SER A 22 -7.99 5.83 1.82
C SER A 22 -7.21 4.56 1.46
N PHE A 23 -7.84 3.38 1.36
CA PHE A 23 -7.12 2.12 1.13
C PHE A 23 -7.33 1.52 -0.26
N GLY A 24 -8.49 1.80 -0.86
CA GLY A 24 -8.87 1.12 -2.08
C GLY A 24 -8.07 1.48 -3.31
N CYS A 25 -7.56 2.72 -3.42
CA CYS A 25 -7.20 3.31 -4.72
C CYS A 25 -6.08 2.53 -5.44
N ALA A 26 -5.01 2.19 -4.73
CA ALA A 26 -3.85 1.52 -5.30
C ALA A 26 -4.15 0.05 -5.66
N ARG A 27 -4.94 -0.65 -4.82
CA ARG A 27 -5.42 -2.00 -5.15
C ARG A 27 -6.37 -1.89 -6.35
N PHE A 28 -7.43 -1.09 -6.25
CA PHE A 28 -8.47 -0.81 -7.27
C PHE A 28 -7.88 -0.68 -8.67
N VAL A 29 -6.97 0.27 -8.86
CA VAL A 29 -6.44 0.56 -10.21
C VAL A 29 -5.65 -0.64 -10.74
N TRP A 30 -4.91 -1.36 -9.88
CA TRP A 30 -4.16 -2.55 -10.28
C TRP A 30 -5.07 -3.68 -10.79
N ASN A 31 -6.05 -4.18 -10.03
CA ASN A 31 -6.90 -5.26 -10.59
C ASN A 31 -8.04 -4.77 -11.50
N ASN A 32 -8.48 -3.51 -11.50
CA ASN A 32 -9.41 -3.05 -12.55
C ASN A 32 -8.68 -3.07 -13.92
N THR A 33 -7.42 -2.62 -13.94
CA THR A 33 -6.52 -2.76 -15.10
C THR A 33 -6.26 -4.23 -15.44
N LEU A 34 -5.95 -5.07 -14.45
CA LEU A 34 -5.70 -6.50 -14.68
C LEU A 34 -6.95 -7.20 -15.23
N LYS A 35 -8.11 -7.02 -14.59
CA LYS A 35 -9.39 -7.58 -15.01
C LYS A 35 -9.74 -7.15 -16.43
N HIS A 36 -9.62 -5.86 -16.77
CA HIS A 36 -9.91 -5.42 -18.13
C HIS A 36 -9.01 -6.08 -19.18
N ARG A 37 -7.71 -6.27 -18.89
CA ARG A 37 -6.80 -7.01 -19.78
C ARG A 37 -7.13 -8.50 -19.85
N THR A 38 -7.51 -9.10 -18.73
CA THR A 38 -7.91 -10.51 -18.62
C THR A 38 -9.18 -10.75 -19.42
N ASP A 39 -10.23 -9.95 -19.21
CA ASP A 39 -11.52 -10.06 -19.90
C ASP A 39 -11.33 -9.86 -21.41
N ALA A 40 -10.62 -8.81 -21.86
CA ALA A 40 -10.36 -8.56 -23.27
C ALA A 40 -9.59 -9.71 -23.96
N PHE A 41 -8.60 -10.29 -23.26
CA PHE A 41 -7.84 -11.42 -23.79
C PHE A 41 -8.67 -12.71 -23.88
N TYR A 42 -9.45 -13.04 -22.86
CA TYR A 42 -10.24 -14.28 -22.83
C TYR A 42 -11.57 -14.21 -23.59
N GLN A 43 -12.16 -13.02 -23.77
CA GLN A 43 -13.43 -12.86 -24.50
C GLN A 43 -13.21 -12.52 -25.98
N ASN A 44 -12.23 -11.66 -26.29
CA ASN A 44 -12.05 -11.10 -27.64
C ASN A 44 -10.70 -11.50 -28.28
N GLY A 45 -9.80 -12.16 -27.55
CA GLY A 45 -8.41 -12.37 -28.00
C GLY A 45 -7.54 -11.11 -27.99
N GLU A 46 -8.02 -10.00 -27.42
CA GLU A 46 -7.43 -8.68 -27.57
C GLU A 46 -6.36 -8.37 -26.51
N VAL A 47 -5.20 -7.89 -26.97
CA VAL A 47 -4.14 -7.38 -26.09
C VAL A 47 -4.26 -5.87 -25.95
N ILE A 48 -4.96 -5.41 -24.90
CA ILE A 48 -5.16 -3.97 -24.65
C ILE A 48 -3.79 -3.24 -24.52
N PRO A 49 -3.50 -2.25 -25.39
CA PRO A 49 -2.23 -1.50 -25.37
C PRO A 49 -2.20 -0.48 -24.21
N HIS A 50 -1.00 -0.09 -23.77
CA HIS A 50 -0.86 0.71 -22.56
C HIS A 50 -1.61 2.06 -22.62
N TRP A 51 -1.61 2.75 -23.76
CA TRP A 51 -2.29 4.04 -23.93
C TRP A 51 -3.82 3.94 -23.81
N ALA A 52 -4.43 2.81 -24.18
CA ALA A 52 -5.88 2.62 -24.05
C ALA A 52 -6.27 2.54 -22.56
N LEU A 53 -5.42 1.86 -21.77
CA LEU A 53 -5.52 1.84 -20.32
C LEU A 53 -5.28 3.25 -19.72
N GLU A 54 -4.52 4.15 -20.38
CA GLU A 54 -4.30 5.54 -19.90
C GLU A 54 -5.58 6.34 -19.92
N LYS A 55 -6.27 6.35 -21.08
CA LYS A 55 -7.58 6.99 -21.22
C LYS A 55 -8.59 6.43 -20.21
N ARG A 56 -8.63 5.11 -20.03
CA ARG A 56 -9.49 4.45 -19.03
C ARG A 56 -9.18 4.89 -17.60
N LEU A 57 -7.91 5.14 -17.23
CA LEU A 57 -7.59 5.65 -15.88
C LEU A 57 -7.99 7.11 -15.68
N VAL A 58 -7.97 7.93 -16.73
CA VAL A 58 -8.52 9.31 -16.66
C VAL A 58 -10.03 9.26 -16.43
N GLN A 59 -10.74 8.42 -17.17
CA GLN A 59 -12.18 8.19 -16.98
C GLN A 59 -12.46 7.71 -15.55
N LEU A 60 -11.80 6.64 -15.10
CA LEU A 60 -11.95 6.14 -13.72
C LEU A 60 -11.66 7.20 -12.65
N LYS A 61 -10.77 8.18 -12.88
CA LYS A 61 -10.51 9.27 -11.92
C LYS A 61 -11.58 10.37 -11.94
N GLN A 62 -12.36 10.48 -13.01
CA GLN A 62 -13.55 11.33 -13.07
C GLN A 62 -14.72 10.62 -12.40
N ASP A 63 -14.93 9.34 -12.74
CA ASP A 63 -15.98 8.49 -12.18
C ASP A 63 -15.78 8.23 -10.67
N PHE A 64 -14.52 8.19 -10.20
CA PHE A 64 -14.12 7.87 -8.83
C PHE A 64 -13.11 8.89 -8.28
N SER A 65 -13.60 10.06 -7.87
CA SER A 65 -12.81 11.19 -7.35
C SER A 65 -11.85 10.84 -6.20
N TRP A 66 -12.24 9.89 -5.34
CA TRP A 66 -11.48 9.36 -4.20
C TRP A 66 -10.19 8.60 -4.59
N LEU A 67 -9.99 8.27 -5.88
CA LEU A 67 -8.77 7.61 -6.37
C LEU A 67 -7.48 8.44 -6.18
N ASN A 68 -7.57 9.70 -5.77
CA ASN A 68 -6.45 10.62 -5.76
C ASN A 68 -5.61 10.61 -4.46
N GLU A 69 -5.87 9.76 -3.45
CA GLU A 69 -5.56 10.09 -2.05
C GLU A 69 -4.42 9.30 -1.32
N VAL A 70 -4.68 8.16 -0.66
CA VAL A 70 -3.86 7.64 0.49
C VAL A 70 -3.08 6.33 0.20
N SER A 71 -2.46 5.70 1.23
CA SER A 71 -1.43 4.64 1.14
C SER A 71 -1.74 3.31 1.87
N SER A 72 -1.94 3.30 3.20
CA SER A 72 -1.66 2.08 4.01
C SER A 72 -2.43 1.95 5.33
N VAL A 73 -2.81 0.70 5.66
CA VAL A 73 -3.83 0.26 6.64
C VAL A 73 -3.29 -0.51 7.86
N THR A 74 -3.99 -0.42 9.00
CA THR A 74 -3.88 -1.36 10.14
C THR A 74 -5.19 -2.12 10.40
N SER A 75 -5.13 -3.23 11.15
CA SER A 75 -6.29 -4.06 11.50
C SER A 75 -7.35 -3.34 12.33
N ASP A 76 -6.95 -2.30 13.04
CA ASP A 76 -7.77 -1.59 14.01
C ASP A 76 -8.35 -0.30 13.37
N GLY A 77 -8.31 -0.22 12.03
CA GLY A 77 -8.91 0.83 11.21
C GLY A 77 -8.00 2.03 10.89
N PHE A 78 -6.88 2.20 11.60
CA PHE A 78 -5.99 3.35 11.41
C PHE A 78 -5.34 3.39 10.03
N LYS A 79 -5.23 4.60 9.48
CA LYS A 79 -4.71 4.89 8.13
C LYS A 79 -3.58 5.90 8.21
N SER A 80 -2.40 5.54 7.73
CA SER A 80 -1.38 6.55 7.47
C SER A 80 -1.60 7.14 6.08
N GLY A 81 -1.87 8.44 6.01
CA GLY A 81 -1.95 9.21 4.76
C GLY A 81 -0.78 8.93 3.82
N ASN A 82 -0.98 8.98 2.50
CA ASN A 82 0.17 9.17 1.61
C ASN A 82 0.55 10.66 1.71
N PRO A 83 1.76 11.03 2.17
CA PRO A 83 2.15 12.45 2.22
C PRO A 83 2.37 13.07 0.82
N LYS A 84 2.34 12.26 -0.26
CA LYS A 84 2.43 12.68 -1.66
C LYS A 84 3.58 13.66 -1.97
N TYR A 85 4.73 13.51 -1.29
CA TYR A 85 5.85 14.43 -1.43
C TYR A 85 6.30 14.60 -2.89
N THR A 86 6.11 13.59 -3.74
CA THR A 86 6.43 13.72 -5.17
C THR A 86 5.56 14.76 -5.87
N GLU A 87 4.26 14.78 -5.60
CA GLU A 87 3.30 15.72 -6.21
C GLU A 87 3.66 17.17 -5.83
N GLN A 88 3.94 17.42 -4.55
CA GLN A 88 4.35 18.73 -4.03
C GLN A 88 5.58 19.31 -4.73
N TYR A 89 6.56 18.47 -5.08
CA TYR A 89 7.81 18.91 -5.72
C TYR A 89 7.82 18.74 -7.25
N GLU A 90 6.78 18.15 -7.86
CA GLU A 90 6.75 17.79 -9.29
C GLU A 90 6.84 19.01 -10.21
N ALA A 91 6.01 20.04 -9.99
CA ALA A 91 6.02 21.24 -10.82
C ALA A 91 7.41 21.92 -10.83
N LYS A 92 8.05 21.99 -9.66
CA LYS A 92 9.41 22.51 -9.48
C LYS A 92 10.46 21.63 -10.17
N LEU A 93 10.34 20.31 -10.06
CA LEU A 93 11.24 19.36 -10.70
C LEU A 93 11.14 19.46 -12.24
N ALA A 94 9.93 19.43 -12.79
CA ALA A 94 9.67 19.54 -14.22
C ALA A 94 10.17 20.88 -14.80
N TYR A 95 9.98 21.99 -14.08
CA TYR A 95 10.53 23.30 -14.44
C TYR A 95 12.07 23.29 -14.50
N LEU A 96 12.74 22.74 -13.48
CA LEU A 96 14.19 22.66 -13.43
C LEU A 96 14.75 21.71 -14.51
N GLN A 97 14.09 20.58 -14.79
CA GLN A 97 14.45 19.66 -15.86
C GLN A 97 14.29 20.31 -17.25
N ARG A 98 13.18 21.01 -17.52
CA ARG A 98 13.01 21.80 -18.76
C ARG A 98 14.10 22.86 -18.92
N LYS A 99 14.46 23.59 -17.85
CA LYS A 99 15.57 24.55 -17.86
C LYS A 99 16.93 23.89 -18.09
N LEU A 100 17.16 22.68 -17.53
CA LEU A 100 18.40 21.92 -17.69
C LEU A 100 18.59 21.42 -19.13
N ALA A 101 17.52 20.92 -19.76
CA ALA A 101 17.51 20.45 -21.14
C ALA A 101 17.94 21.55 -22.13
N LYS A 102 17.46 22.79 -21.92
CA LYS A 102 17.82 23.97 -22.73
C LYS A 102 19.25 24.51 -22.52
N LYS A 103 20.13 23.87 -21.74
CA LYS A 103 21.52 24.32 -21.54
C LYS A 103 22.54 23.46 -22.27
N ARG A 104 23.52 24.13 -22.91
CA ARG A 104 24.67 23.50 -23.60
C ARG A 104 25.32 22.44 -22.71
N LYS A 105 25.51 21.22 -23.26
CA LYS A 105 26.26 20.13 -22.63
C LYS A 105 27.65 20.64 -22.20
N GLY A 106 28.20 20.11 -21.10
CA GLY A 106 29.47 20.55 -20.50
C GLY A 106 29.49 21.93 -19.82
N SER A 107 28.53 22.84 -20.05
CA SER A 107 28.62 24.21 -19.50
C SER A 107 28.52 24.28 -17.96
N ARG A 108 29.27 25.21 -17.33
CA ARG A 108 29.20 25.50 -15.88
C ARG A 108 27.75 25.76 -15.41
N ASN A 109 26.96 26.47 -16.22
CA ASN A 109 25.55 26.76 -15.94
C ASN A 109 24.64 25.52 -16.01
N ARG A 110 24.92 24.56 -16.91
CA ARG A 110 24.24 23.25 -16.90
C ARG A 110 24.58 22.46 -15.63
N ASN A 111 25.83 22.47 -15.18
CA ASN A 111 26.20 21.77 -13.93
C ASN A 111 25.51 22.40 -12.70
N LYS A 112 25.44 23.74 -12.60
CA LYS A 112 24.68 24.45 -11.55
C LYS A 112 23.20 24.02 -11.52
N LEU A 113 22.54 23.87 -12.69
CA LEU A 113 21.16 23.37 -12.76
C LEU A 113 21.04 21.87 -12.44
N ARG A 114 21.99 21.04 -12.86
CA ARG A 114 22.03 19.60 -12.53
C ARG A 114 22.05 19.39 -11.02
N LEU A 115 22.87 20.16 -10.29
CA LEU A 115 22.91 20.14 -8.84
C LEU A 115 21.60 20.61 -8.19
N LYS A 116 20.90 21.59 -8.78
CA LYS A 116 19.56 22.00 -8.31
C LYS A 116 18.50 20.90 -8.50
N VAL A 117 18.52 20.19 -9.63
CA VAL A 117 17.65 19.02 -9.88
C VAL A 117 17.95 17.89 -8.88
N ALA A 118 19.24 17.57 -8.67
CA ALA A 118 19.66 16.56 -7.70
C ALA A 118 19.16 16.89 -6.27
N ARG A 119 19.33 18.13 -5.81
CA ARG A 119 18.83 18.58 -4.49
C ARG A 119 17.31 18.41 -4.32
N VAL A 120 16.51 18.58 -5.36
CA VAL A 120 15.06 18.33 -5.30
C VAL A 120 14.75 16.83 -5.19
N HIS A 121 15.44 15.98 -5.96
CA HIS A 121 15.32 14.52 -5.80
C HIS A 121 15.74 14.05 -4.40
N THR A 122 16.85 14.54 -3.86
CA THR A 122 17.29 14.28 -2.48
C THR A 122 16.21 14.68 -1.48
N LYS A 123 15.65 15.89 -1.59
CA LYS A 123 14.58 16.35 -0.68
C LYS A 123 13.33 15.46 -0.73
N ILE A 124 12.89 15.01 -1.91
CA ILE A 124 11.77 14.06 -2.04
C ILE A 124 12.12 12.74 -1.35
N ALA A 125 13.31 12.19 -1.61
CA ALA A 125 13.74 10.92 -1.03
C ALA A 125 13.87 10.99 0.51
N ASP A 126 14.41 12.08 1.05
CA ASP A 126 14.56 12.27 2.49
C ASP A 126 13.19 12.47 3.18
N CYS A 127 12.27 13.23 2.59
CA CYS A 127 10.90 13.35 3.09
C CYS A 127 10.17 11.99 3.13
N ARG A 128 10.24 11.20 2.05
CA ARG A 128 9.70 9.82 2.05
C ARG A 128 10.35 8.97 3.14
N ARG A 129 11.68 9.01 3.25
CA ARG A 129 12.43 8.21 4.24
C ARG A 129 12.04 8.58 5.68
N ASP A 130 11.92 9.87 5.98
CA ASP A 130 11.46 10.38 7.29
C ASP A 130 10.06 9.87 7.65
N ALA A 131 9.09 10.00 6.74
CA ALA A 131 7.74 9.46 6.94
C ALA A 131 7.75 7.94 7.16
N THR A 132 8.55 7.19 6.39
CA THR A 132 8.74 5.76 6.59
C THR A 132 9.36 5.43 7.95
N HIS A 133 10.35 6.21 8.40
CA HIS A 133 10.98 6.01 9.71
C HIS A 133 10.01 6.28 10.87
N LYS A 134 9.20 7.34 10.78
CA LYS A 134 8.17 7.66 11.77
C LYS A 134 7.14 6.54 11.86
N ALA A 135 6.46 6.23 10.76
CA ALA A 135 5.41 5.20 10.72
C ALA A 135 5.91 3.82 11.20
N SER A 136 7.09 3.38 10.75
CA SER A 136 7.64 2.08 11.17
C SER A 136 8.18 2.08 12.61
N ARG A 137 8.56 3.23 13.19
CA ARG A 137 8.95 3.32 14.61
C ARG A 137 7.72 3.28 15.52
N THR A 138 6.67 4.02 15.17
CA THR A 138 5.36 4.00 15.83
C THR A 138 4.83 2.56 15.93
N LEU A 139 4.68 1.88 14.79
CA LEU A 139 4.14 0.52 14.74
C LEU A 139 4.94 -0.49 15.58
N ILE A 140 6.28 -0.48 15.50
CA ILE A 140 7.13 -1.42 16.27
C ILE A 140 7.14 -1.12 17.77
N ASN A 141 7.03 0.14 18.18
CA ASN A 141 6.98 0.48 19.59
C ASN A 141 5.66 0.04 20.23
N GLU A 142 4.55 0.35 19.56
CA GLU A 142 3.18 0.12 20.05
C GLU A 142 2.74 -1.35 19.97
N ASN A 143 3.27 -2.14 19.02
CA ASN A 143 2.83 -3.50 18.77
C ASN A 143 3.91 -4.54 19.12
N GLN A 144 3.48 -5.64 19.74
CA GLN A 144 4.36 -6.79 20.02
C GLN A 144 4.67 -7.61 18.75
N VAL A 145 3.65 -7.72 17.88
CA VAL A 145 3.67 -8.47 16.62
C VAL A 145 3.08 -7.58 15.53
N VAL A 146 3.75 -7.47 14.39
CA VAL A 146 3.26 -6.76 13.21
C VAL A 146 3.16 -7.73 12.03
N CYS A 147 1.93 -7.96 11.54
CA CYS A 147 1.67 -8.82 10.39
C CYS A 147 1.53 -7.97 9.12
N VAL A 148 2.19 -8.37 8.02
CA VAL A 148 2.14 -7.66 6.73
C VAL A 148 1.93 -8.64 5.56
N GLU A 149 1.16 -8.23 4.54
CA GLU A 149 1.08 -8.95 3.26
C GLU A 149 2.38 -8.75 2.47
N SER A 150 3.04 -9.82 2.04
CA SER A 150 4.26 -9.70 1.25
C SER A 150 3.94 -9.15 -0.14
N LEU A 151 4.18 -7.87 -0.44
CA LEU A 151 3.85 -7.31 -1.75
C LEU A 151 4.95 -7.54 -2.81
N ALA A 152 4.55 -7.85 -4.05
CA ALA A 152 5.46 -8.02 -5.19
C ALA A 152 5.98 -6.68 -5.77
N VAL A 153 6.43 -5.76 -4.91
CA VAL A 153 6.72 -4.34 -5.22
C VAL A 153 7.62 -4.17 -6.46
N LYS A 154 8.66 -5.01 -6.62
CA LYS A 154 9.55 -5.00 -7.79
C LYS A 154 8.82 -5.22 -9.12
N ASN A 155 7.75 -6.03 -9.14
CA ASN A 155 6.94 -6.27 -10.34
C ASN A 155 5.89 -5.16 -10.53
N MET A 156 5.31 -4.64 -9.44
CA MET A 156 4.32 -3.57 -9.53
C MET A 156 4.93 -2.24 -10.02
N ILE A 157 6.19 -1.94 -9.67
CA ILE A 157 6.92 -0.76 -10.16
C ILE A 157 7.18 -0.82 -11.68
N LYS A 158 7.13 -2.00 -12.32
CA LYS A 158 7.24 -2.11 -13.79
C LYS A 158 6.01 -1.53 -14.52
N HIS A 159 4.90 -1.29 -13.83
CA HIS A 159 3.69 -0.72 -14.44
C HIS A 159 3.80 0.82 -14.56
N PRO A 160 3.89 1.41 -15.78
CA PRO A 160 4.32 2.81 -15.97
C PRO A 160 3.57 3.84 -15.11
N ARG A 161 2.24 3.72 -15.00
CA ARG A 161 1.40 4.65 -14.22
C ARG A 161 1.35 4.41 -12.73
N LEU A 162 1.64 3.20 -12.28
CA LEU A 162 1.62 2.86 -10.85
C LEU A 162 3.02 2.95 -10.23
N ALA A 163 4.07 2.89 -11.05
CA ALA A 163 5.46 3.07 -10.66
C ALA A 163 5.67 4.28 -9.74
N LYS A 164 5.15 5.45 -10.12
CA LYS A 164 5.33 6.70 -9.37
C LYS A 164 4.56 6.69 -8.03
N PRO A 165 3.23 6.42 -7.95
CA PRO A 165 2.53 6.25 -6.69
C PRO A 165 3.15 5.18 -5.76
N ILE A 166 3.53 4.02 -6.29
CA ILE A 166 4.13 2.92 -5.50
C ILE A 166 5.51 3.30 -4.97
N ALA A 167 6.32 3.99 -5.78
CA ALA A 167 7.62 4.49 -5.34
C ALA A 167 7.50 5.62 -4.29
N ASP A 168 6.39 6.38 -4.29
CA ASP A 168 6.11 7.40 -3.27
C ASP A 168 5.62 6.79 -1.96
N ALA A 169 4.78 5.75 -2.04
CA ALA A 169 4.28 4.99 -0.88
C ALA A 169 5.37 4.13 -0.20
N HIS A 170 6.51 3.93 -0.85
CA HIS A 170 7.76 3.41 -0.27
C HIS A 170 7.67 2.01 0.39
N TRP A 171 6.68 1.19 0.02
CA TRP A 171 6.32 -0.06 0.70
C TRP A 171 7.48 -1.06 0.90
N GLY A 172 8.36 -1.22 -0.11
CA GLY A 172 9.50 -2.12 -0.01
C GLY A 172 10.52 -1.70 1.06
N GLU A 173 10.75 -0.39 1.18
CA GLU A 173 11.56 0.17 2.27
C GLU A 173 10.81 0.08 3.60
N PHE A 174 9.50 0.34 3.63
CA PHE A 174 8.69 0.26 4.85
C PHE A 174 8.75 -1.13 5.51
N VAL A 175 8.57 -2.21 4.73
CA VAL A 175 8.72 -3.59 5.23
C VAL A 175 10.16 -3.87 5.69
N ARG A 176 11.17 -3.38 4.95
CA ARG A 176 12.58 -3.47 5.37
C ARG A 176 12.82 -2.76 6.72
N GLN A 177 12.21 -1.60 6.93
CA GLN A 177 12.33 -0.83 8.17
C GLN A 177 11.61 -1.49 9.34
N LEU A 178 10.42 -2.05 9.13
CA LEU A 178 9.72 -2.84 10.14
C LEU A 178 10.61 -3.99 10.61
N LYS A 179 11.19 -4.77 9.69
CA LYS A 179 12.06 -5.92 10.01
C LYS A 179 13.25 -5.55 10.91
N TYR A 180 14.12 -4.61 10.49
CA TYR A 180 15.31 -4.32 11.30
C TYR A 180 14.96 -3.63 12.63
N LYS A 181 13.92 -2.78 12.67
CA LYS A 181 13.49 -2.15 13.92
C LYS A 181 12.86 -3.14 14.89
N ALA A 182 12.14 -4.14 14.38
CA ALA A 182 11.60 -5.21 15.19
C ALA A 182 12.72 -5.99 15.87
N GLN A 183 13.75 -6.36 15.10
CA GLN A 183 14.96 -7.02 15.62
C GLN A 183 15.65 -6.18 16.71
N TRP A 184 15.78 -4.86 16.55
CA TRP A 184 16.38 -3.98 17.55
C TRP A 184 15.62 -3.89 18.89
N VAL A 185 14.31 -4.18 18.91
CA VAL A 185 13.42 -4.00 20.07
C VAL A 185 12.87 -5.35 20.59
N GLY A 186 13.29 -6.47 20.00
CA GLY A 186 12.76 -7.80 20.35
C GLY A 186 11.27 -7.96 19.99
N ARG A 187 10.83 -7.36 18.88
CA ARG A 187 9.46 -7.51 18.34
C ARG A 187 9.45 -8.49 17.17
N THR A 188 8.28 -9.04 16.87
CA THR A 188 8.09 -9.98 15.76
C THR A 188 7.42 -9.31 14.56
N VAL A 189 7.96 -9.51 13.35
CA VAL A 189 7.30 -9.14 12.09
C VAL A 189 7.02 -10.40 11.30
N VAL A 190 5.76 -10.58 10.89
CA VAL A 190 5.30 -11.74 10.11
C VAL A 190 4.95 -11.29 8.70
N GLU A 191 5.62 -11.83 7.69
CA GLU A 191 5.15 -11.74 6.31
C GLU A 191 4.16 -12.88 6.02
N ILE A 192 3.07 -12.56 5.32
CA ILE A 192 2.05 -13.51 4.89
C ILE A 192 2.13 -13.64 3.37
N ASP A 193 1.90 -14.87 2.89
CA ASP A 193 1.98 -15.18 1.47
C ASP A 193 0.98 -14.39 0.61
N ARG A 194 1.38 -14.14 -0.64
CA ARG A 194 0.65 -13.40 -1.68
C ARG A 194 -0.63 -14.10 -2.15
N GLY A 195 -0.66 -15.42 -2.09
CA GLY A 195 -1.82 -16.22 -2.44
C GLY A 195 -2.93 -16.19 -1.39
N PHE A 196 -2.65 -15.71 -0.18
CA PHE A 196 -3.65 -15.64 0.88
C PHE A 196 -4.79 -14.66 0.50
N PRO A 197 -6.07 -15.09 0.51
CA PRO A 197 -7.19 -14.29 0.03
C PRO A 197 -7.64 -13.23 1.06
N SER A 198 -6.71 -12.45 1.61
CA SER A 198 -6.90 -11.41 2.64
C SER A 198 -8.14 -10.55 2.38
N SER A 199 -8.21 -9.95 1.20
CA SER A 199 -9.29 -9.03 0.78
C SER A 199 -10.55 -9.72 0.24
N LYS A 200 -10.63 -11.06 0.24
CA LYS A 200 -11.79 -11.84 -0.28
C LYS A 200 -12.45 -12.72 0.79
N ARG A 201 -11.74 -13.00 1.89
CA ARG A 201 -12.19 -13.83 3.01
C ARG A 201 -13.03 -12.99 3.98
N CYS A 202 -14.09 -13.57 4.52
CA CYS A 202 -14.86 -12.95 5.59
C CYS A 202 -14.06 -12.99 6.90
N PRO A 203 -13.80 -11.83 7.53
CA PRO A 203 -13.07 -11.74 8.80
C PRO A 203 -13.94 -12.11 10.02
N THR A 204 -15.26 -12.24 9.87
CA THR A 204 -16.18 -12.58 10.96
C THR A 204 -15.79 -13.92 11.60
N PRO A 205 -15.57 -13.98 12.92
CA PRO A 205 -15.26 -15.22 13.63
C PRO A 205 -16.28 -16.32 13.31
N GLY A 206 -15.79 -17.54 13.02
CA GLY A 206 -16.62 -18.69 12.68
C GLY A 206 -17.14 -18.74 11.23
N CYS A 207 -17.10 -17.64 10.45
CA CYS A 207 -17.58 -17.64 9.06
C CYS A 207 -16.48 -18.05 8.06
N GLY A 208 -15.45 -17.20 7.88
CA GLY A 208 -14.34 -17.50 6.99
C GLY A 208 -14.66 -17.66 5.49
N HIS A 209 -15.89 -17.37 5.04
CA HIS A 209 -16.34 -17.49 3.64
C HIS A 209 -15.40 -16.75 2.67
N ILE A 210 -15.07 -17.35 1.52
CA ILE A 210 -14.18 -16.74 0.51
C ILE A 210 -14.98 -16.41 -0.75
N ASN A 211 -15.14 -15.12 -1.04
CA ASN A 211 -15.78 -14.67 -2.28
C ASN A 211 -14.94 -15.06 -3.49
N LYS A 212 -15.49 -15.91 -4.37
CA LYS A 212 -14.84 -16.34 -5.63
C LYS A 212 -14.45 -15.12 -6.47
N MET A 213 -15.42 -14.25 -6.75
CA MET A 213 -15.27 -13.00 -7.49
C MET A 213 -15.59 -11.82 -6.57
N LEU A 214 -14.64 -10.91 -6.41
CA LEU A 214 -14.82 -9.67 -5.66
C LEU A 214 -14.03 -8.54 -6.39
N PRO A 215 -14.59 -7.98 -7.49
CA PRO A 215 -13.94 -6.98 -8.33
C PRO A 215 -13.52 -5.79 -7.48
N LEU A 216 -12.32 -5.23 -7.68
CA LEU A 216 -11.75 -4.32 -6.67
C LEU A 216 -12.47 -2.98 -6.50
N GLU A 217 -13.35 -2.61 -7.44
CA GLU A 217 -14.28 -1.49 -7.25
C GLU A 217 -15.22 -1.64 -6.06
N VAL A 218 -15.53 -2.87 -5.66
CA VAL A 218 -16.39 -3.17 -4.51
C VAL A 218 -15.62 -2.84 -3.21
N ARG A 219 -15.73 -1.61 -2.73
CA ARG A 219 -15.06 -1.16 -1.51
C ARG A 219 -15.67 -1.77 -0.25
N GLU A 220 -16.99 -1.81 -0.22
CA GLU A 220 -17.77 -2.46 0.82
C GLU A 220 -18.50 -3.67 0.24
N TRP A 221 -18.61 -4.75 1.02
CA TRP A 221 -19.31 -5.96 0.59
C TRP A 221 -19.99 -6.65 1.76
N SER A 222 -21.19 -7.19 1.51
CA SER A 222 -21.91 -8.04 2.46
C SER A 222 -21.50 -9.50 2.29
N CYS A 223 -21.21 -10.20 3.39
CA CYS A 223 -20.86 -11.61 3.34
C CYS A 223 -22.10 -12.47 3.02
N PRO A 224 -22.11 -13.27 1.94
CA PRO A 224 -23.27 -14.09 1.57
C PRO A 224 -23.53 -15.25 2.56
N SER A 225 -22.58 -15.54 3.46
CA SER A 225 -22.72 -16.61 4.46
C SER A 225 -23.17 -16.12 5.84
N CYS A 226 -22.87 -14.88 6.23
CA CYS A 226 -23.18 -14.36 7.57
C CYS A 226 -23.82 -12.96 7.58
N GLY A 227 -24.15 -12.40 6.42
CA GLY A 227 -24.81 -11.09 6.25
C GLY A 227 -23.96 -9.86 6.60
N THR A 228 -22.85 -10.01 7.31
CA THR A 228 -22.02 -8.90 7.80
C THR A 228 -21.46 -8.06 6.66
N VAL A 229 -21.59 -6.73 6.76
CA VAL A 229 -20.98 -5.76 5.83
C VAL A 229 -19.53 -5.50 6.23
N HIS A 230 -18.64 -5.41 5.25
CA HIS A 230 -17.20 -5.23 5.46
C HIS A 230 -16.62 -4.19 4.48
N ASP A 231 -15.84 -3.22 4.98
CA ASP A 231 -14.80 -2.59 4.15
C ASP A 231 -13.75 -3.65 3.80
N ARG A 232 -13.38 -3.71 2.52
CA ARG A 232 -12.46 -4.69 1.97
C ARG A 232 -11.09 -4.72 2.66
N ASP A 233 -10.54 -3.57 3.01
CA ASP A 233 -9.15 -3.47 3.45
C ASP A 233 -9.01 -3.52 4.97
N ILE A 234 -10.05 -3.11 5.71
CA ILE A 234 -10.22 -3.51 7.12
C ILE A 234 -10.36 -5.04 7.19
N ALA A 235 -11.20 -5.66 6.35
CA ALA A 235 -11.30 -7.11 6.27
C ALA A 235 -9.95 -7.77 5.91
N ALA A 236 -9.23 -7.21 4.93
CA ALA A 236 -7.89 -7.67 4.58
C ALA A 236 -6.92 -7.59 5.78
N ALA A 237 -6.89 -6.47 6.49
CA ALA A 237 -6.01 -6.26 7.63
C ALA A 237 -6.35 -7.16 8.83
N ILE A 238 -7.63 -7.41 9.10
CA ILE A 238 -8.07 -8.39 10.11
C ILE A 238 -7.64 -9.81 9.67
N ASN A 239 -7.90 -10.21 8.43
CA ASN A 239 -7.50 -11.53 7.93
C ASN A 239 -5.97 -11.72 7.95
N ILE A 240 -5.20 -10.67 7.64
CA ILE A 240 -3.73 -10.64 7.76
C ILE A 240 -3.33 -10.84 9.23
N LYS A 241 -3.88 -10.05 10.17
CA LYS A 241 -3.62 -10.22 11.61
C LYS A 241 -3.90 -11.64 12.08
N THR A 242 -5.07 -12.18 11.75
CA THR A 242 -5.49 -13.56 12.12
C THR A 242 -4.56 -14.62 11.52
N ALA A 243 -4.25 -14.55 10.22
CA ALA A 243 -3.39 -15.54 9.57
C ALA A 243 -1.93 -15.47 10.04
N GLY A 244 -1.41 -14.27 10.30
CA GLY A 244 -0.05 -14.09 10.84
C GLY A 244 0.09 -14.59 12.27
N LEU A 245 -0.92 -14.35 13.12
CA LEU A 245 -0.95 -14.89 14.48
C LEU A 245 -1.12 -16.41 14.49
N ALA A 246 -1.97 -16.97 13.63
CA ALA A 246 -2.10 -18.43 13.47
C ALA A 246 -0.80 -19.07 12.97
N GLY A 247 -0.13 -18.44 12.00
CA GLY A 247 1.19 -18.89 11.50
C GLY A 247 2.26 -18.92 12.58
N LEU A 248 2.30 -17.91 13.47
CA LEU A 248 3.19 -17.89 14.63
C LEU A 248 2.88 -18.99 15.64
N ALA A 249 1.60 -19.19 15.98
CA ALA A 249 1.17 -20.22 16.92
C ALA A 249 1.50 -21.65 16.41
N SER A 250 1.45 -21.86 15.09
CA SER A 250 1.75 -23.15 14.45
C SER A 250 3.23 -23.33 14.06
N GLY A 251 4.10 -22.34 14.30
CA GLY A 251 5.52 -22.36 13.88
C GLY A 251 5.75 -22.37 12.36
N ALA A 252 4.70 -22.18 11.55
CA ALA A 252 4.70 -22.47 10.11
C ALA A 252 5.04 -21.25 9.22
N THR A 253 5.59 -20.17 9.77
CA THR A 253 5.88 -18.94 8.99
C THR A 253 7.08 -19.13 8.07
N GLY A 254 6.81 -19.33 6.78
CA GLY A 254 7.83 -19.55 5.75
C GLY A 254 8.89 -18.45 5.68
N THR A 255 10.15 -18.87 5.72
CA THR A 255 11.34 -18.12 5.25
C THR A 255 11.39 -16.63 5.63
N GLY A 256 11.26 -16.31 6.92
CA GLY A 256 11.33 -14.91 7.35
C GLY A 256 11.23 -14.64 8.86
N ALA A 257 10.87 -15.63 9.68
CA ALA A 257 10.95 -15.50 11.12
C ALA A 257 12.41 -15.51 11.57
N THR A 258 13.03 -14.32 11.65
CA THR A 258 14.20 -14.12 12.51
C THR A 258 13.72 -14.21 13.95
N THR A 259 13.58 -15.44 14.44
CA THR A 259 13.65 -15.76 15.87
C THR A 259 15.04 -15.36 16.36
N GLY A 260 15.15 -14.09 16.77
CA GLY A 260 16.31 -13.59 17.49
C GLY A 260 16.37 -14.25 18.85
N VAL A 261 16.90 -15.46 18.90
CA VAL A 261 17.45 -16.03 20.13
C VAL A 261 18.66 -15.19 20.47
N VAL A 262 18.48 -14.29 21.44
CA VAL A 262 19.57 -13.62 22.14
C VAL A 262 19.48 -14.12 23.57
N ALA A 263 20.60 -14.65 24.07
CA ALA A 263 20.76 -15.12 25.45
C ALA A 263 20.72 -13.95 26.45
#